data_AF-A0A0G4EEP4-F1
#
_entry.id   AF-A0A0G4EEP4-F1
#
_cell.length_a   1.000
_cell.length_b   1.000
_cell.length_c   1.000
_cell.angle_alpha   90.00
_cell.angle_beta   90.00
_cell.angle_gamma   90.00
#
_symmetry.space_group_name_H-M   'P 1'
#
loop_
_entity.id
_entity.type
_entity.pdbx_description
1 polymer ?
#
loop_
_entity_poly.entity_id
_entity_poly.type
_entity_poly.pdbx_seq_one_letter_code
_entity_poly.pdbx_strand_id
1 'polypeptide(L)'
;MKMLYYARHKGGPEAVEALQLGLNTRSNLLRHEIAYVLGQLGEPSAIPILTQLLSDPAEDDMVRHEAAEALAAVKSTESLDLIREYASDASLPAVVRETCELAVRSLEDKKEEQEPSDADPSPPAAAADESDKDQRHQEEATQRGKGWTLHNPVGAPSAAGADSSVSPYNTVDPLATKKGYRKQDIPALRQTLLDHTSPLWLKYESLFALRNLGGSGAVEAVSRALTDDRTSALFRHELAFVLGQMQSEDSVSALVQCLGDASEHPMARHEAALALGAIGSKEAIHALERHVEDPELVVSESCLVGLAGED
;
A
#
# COMPACT_ATOMS: atom_id res chain seq x y z
N MET A 1 9.80 12.80 -5.73
CA MET A 1 9.87 11.32 -5.88
C MET A 1 11.26 10.73 -5.66
N LYS A 2 12.30 11.01 -6.47
CA LYS A 2 13.67 10.44 -6.25
C LYS A 2 14.24 10.68 -4.83
N MET A 3 14.01 11.86 -4.26
CA MET A 3 14.41 12.18 -2.88
C MET A 3 13.62 11.37 -1.84
N LEU A 4 12.34 11.08 -2.08
CA LEU A 4 11.51 10.26 -1.18
C LEU A 4 12.02 8.81 -1.15
N TYR A 5 12.34 8.26 -2.32
CA TYR A 5 12.97 6.95 -2.44
C TYR A 5 14.30 6.88 -1.68
N TYR A 6 15.15 7.91 -1.82
CA TYR A 6 16.42 7.98 -1.10
C TYR A 6 16.23 8.11 0.41
N ALA A 7 15.29 8.93 0.86
CA ALA A 7 14.97 9.09 2.28
C ALA A 7 14.52 7.76 2.91
N ARG A 8 13.64 7.02 2.21
CA ARG A 8 13.21 5.68 2.60
C ARG A 8 14.38 4.70 2.76
N HIS A 9 15.39 4.79 1.89
CA HIS A 9 16.57 3.92 1.96
C HIS A 9 17.54 4.30 3.07
N LYS A 10 17.74 5.61 3.31
CA LYS A 10 18.66 6.11 4.34
C LYS A 10 18.12 5.86 5.75
N GLY A 11 16.83 6.09 5.97
CA GLY A 11 16.19 5.99 7.28
C GLY A 11 16.71 6.98 8.32
N GLY A 12 16.24 6.81 9.55
CA GLY A 12 16.69 7.59 10.71
C GLY A 12 16.02 8.96 10.87
N PRO A 13 16.25 9.64 12.01
CA PRO A 13 15.67 10.94 12.33
C PRO A 13 16.01 12.03 11.29
N GLU A 14 17.20 12.01 10.70
CA GLU A 14 17.59 12.99 9.68
C GLU A 14 16.79 12.83 8.38
N ALA A 15 16.33 11.61 8.06
CA ALA A 15 15.43 11.39 6.93
C ALA A 15 14.05 11.98 7.24
N VAL A 16 13.56 11.83 8.47
CA VAL A 16 12.30 12.44 8.93
C VAL A 16 12.38 13.96 8.84
N GLU A 17 13.44 14.59 9.35
CA GLU A 17 13.64 16.05 9.24
C GLU A 17 13.65 16.53 7.79
N ALA A 18 14.38 15.84 6.91
CA ALA A 18 14.44 16.20 5.49
C ALA A 18 13.08 16.07 4.79
N LEU A 19 12.31 15.03 5.12
CA LEU A 19 10.95 14.81 4.59
C LEU A 19 9.98 15.88 5.07
N GLN A 20 10.06 16.28 6.34
CA GLN A 20 9.23 17.34 6.92
C GLN A 20 9.40 18.67 6.18
N LEU A 21 10.62 19.01 5.76
CA LEU A 21 10.85 20.22 4.95
C LEU A 21 10.08 20.20 3.62
N GLY A 22 9.85 19.01 3.05
CA GLY A 22 9.11 18.82 1.81
C GLY A 22 7.60 19.02 1.92
N LEU A 23 7.05 19.02 3.15
CA LEU A 23 5.61 19.22 3.38
C LEU A 23 5.16 20.66 3.10
N ASN A 24 6.08 21.63 3.07
CA ASN A 24 5.78 23.02 2.68
C ASN A 24 5.66 23.16 1.15
N THR A 25 4.62 22.55 0.60
CA THR A 25 4.32 22.51 -0.83
C THR A 25 2.81 22.60 -1.05
N ARG A 26 2.41 23.11 -2.22
CA ARG A 26 1.00 23.12 -2.62
C ARG A 26 0.51 21.79 -3.19
N SER A 27 1.42 20.90 -3.59
CA SER A 27 1.07 19.60 -4.16
C SER A 27 0.57 18.65 -3.07
N ASN A 28 -0.71 18.31 -3.12
CA ASN A 28 -1.33 17.32 -2.23
C ASN A 28 -0.70 15.94 -2.46
N LEU A 29 -0.35 15.62 -3.72
CA LEU A 29 0.38 14.40 -4.06
C LEU A 29 1.70 14.33 -3.28
N LEU A 30 2.53 15.38 -3.32
CA LEU A 30 3.82 15.34 -2.63
C LEU A 30 3.66 15.24 -1.12
N ARG A 31 2.67 15.91 -0.51
CA ARG A 31 2.42 15.79 0.94
C ARG A 31 1.95 14.39 1.33
N HIS A 32 1.04 13.80 0.56
CA HIS A 32 0.61 12.41 0.70
C HIS A 32 1.81 11.45 0.63
N GLU A 33 2.62 11.55 -0.43
CA GLU A 33 3.76 10.65 -0.62
C GLU A 33 4.85 10.81 0.44
N ILE A 34 4.98 12.01 1.03
CA ILE A 34 5.82 12.23 2.20
C ILE A 34 5.25 11.52 3.43
N ALA A 35 3.94 11.66 3.70
CA ALA A 35 3.29 10.99 4.82
C ALA A 35 3.42 9.47 4.71
N TYR A 36 3.22 8.91 3.51
CA TYR A 36 3.45 7.50 3.22
C TYR A 36 4.87 7.08 3.58
N VAL A 37 5.88 7.79 3.05
CA VAL A 37 7.27 7.44 3.33
C VAL A 37 7.62 7.57 4.81
N LEU A 38 7.09 8.57 5.52
CA LEU A 38 7.26 8.70 6.97
C LEU A 38 6.70 7.48 7.72
N GLY A 39 5.54 6.97 7.31
CA GLY A 39 4.97 5.72 7.83
C GLY A 39 5.86 4.51 7.56
N GLN A 40 6.32 4.34 6.32
CA GLN A 40 7.18 3.24 5.89
C GLN A 40 8.56 3.25 6.55
N LEU A 41 9.05 4.42 6.99
CA LEU A 41 10.28 4.53 7.77
C LEU A 41 10.16 3.89 9.17
N GLY A 42 8.96 3.85 9.74
CA GLY A 42 8.74 3.29 11.08
C GLY A 42 9.36 4.12 12.21
N GLU A 43 9.75 5.38 11.96
CA GLU A 43 10.48 6.23 12.90
C GLU A 43 9.52 6.99 13.84
N PRO A 44 9.57 6.79 15.17
CA PRO A 44 8.68 7.47 16.11
C PRO A 44 8.80 9.00 16.11
N SER A 45 9.94 9.54 15.65
CA SER A 45 10.13 10.99 15.50
C SER A 45 9.19 11.62 14.47
N ALA A 46 8.57 10.82 13.59
CA ALA A 46 7.55 11.28 12.64
C ALA A 46 6.17 11.48 13.28
N ILE A 47 5.90 10.94 14.48
CA ILE A 47 4.57 10.98 15.09
C ILE A 47 4.02 12.42 15.19
N PRO A 48 4.76 13.43 15.72
CA PRO A 48 4.22 14.76 15.87
C PRO A 48 3.71 15.39 14.57
N ILE A 49 4.45 15.21 13.46
CA ILE A 49 4.04 15.77 12.17
C ILE A 49 2.87 14.99 11.57
N LEU A 50 2.83 13.66 11.73
CA LEU A 50 1.73 12.84 11.24
C LEU A 50 0.42 13.14 12.00
N THR A 51 0.49 13.32 13.33
CA THR A 51 -0.65 13.77 14.14
C THR A 51 -1.13 15.16 13.70
N GLN A 52 -0.21 16.08 13.41
CA GLN A 52 -0.56 17.40 12.88
C GLN A 52 -1.30 17.30 11.54
N LEU A 53 -0.78 16.51 10.58
CA LEU A 53 -1.40 16.33 9.28
C LEU A 53 -2.81 15.73 9.40
N LEU A 54 -2.99 14.68 10.21
CA LEU A 54 -4.30 14.06 10.43
C LEU A 54 -5.32 15.06 11.00
N SER A 55 -4.90 15.85 12.00
CA SER A 55 -5.79 16.73 12.77
C SER A 55 -6.05 18.11 12.16
N ASP A 56 -5.36 18.48 11.07
CA ASP A 56 -5.56 19.76 10.41
C ASP A 56 -6.82 19.72 9.51
N PRO A 57 -7.89 20.47 9.82
CA PRO A 57 -9.10 20.52 8.99
C PRO A 57 -8.90 21.26 7.67
N ALA A 58 -7.79 21.99 7.49
CA ALA A 58 -7.44 22.65 6.23
C ALA A 58 -6.57 21.77 5.32
N GLU A 59 -6.10 20.62 5.80
CA GLU A 59 -5.34 19.66 5.02
C GLU A 59 -6.28 18.81 4.15
N ASP A 60 -5.77 18.38 3.00
CA ASP A 60 -6.49 17.55 2.04
C ASP A 60 -6.76 16.14 2.60
N ASP A 61 -7.96 15.63 2.38
CA ASP A 61 -8.39 14.33 2.92
C ASP A 61 -7.49 13.16 2.49
N MET A 62 -6.86 13.28 1.32
CA MET A 62 -5.84 12.35 0.83
C MET A 62 -4.62 12.31 1.76
N VAL A 63 -4.10 13.49 2.10
CA VAL A 63 -2.95 13.60 3.00
C VAL A 63 -3.33 13.15 4.42
N ARG A 64 -4.55 13.46 4.85
CA ARG A 64 -5.06 13.09 6.18
C ARG A 64 -5.22 11.59 6.36
N HIS A 65 -5.74 10.86 5.37
CA HIS A 65 -5.82 9.39 5.50
C HIS A 65 -4.42 8.77 5.56
N GLU A 66 -3.51 9.23 4.70
CA GLU A 66 -2.15 8.71 4.66
C GLU A 66 -1.42 8.95 5.98
N ALA A 67 -1.68 10.11 6.62
CA ALA A 67 -1.19 10.38 7.96
C ALA A 67 -1.75 9.40 9.01
N ALA A 68 -3.03 9.04 8.96
CA ALA A 68 -3.63 8.05 9.87
C ALA A 68 -3.02 6.65 9.66
N GLU A 69 -2.83 6.22 8.42
CA GLU A 69 -2.16 4.96 8.09
C GLU A 69 -0.71 4.95 8.57
N ALA A 70 0.03 6.02 8.29
CA ALA A 70 1.41 6.18 8.72
C ALA A 70 1.56 6.13 10.25
N LEU A 71 0.62 6.72 11.01
CA LEU A 71 0.59 6.60 12.48
C LEU A 71 0.44 5.15 12.95
N ALA A 72 -0.36 4.34 12.27
CA ALA A 72 -0.47 2.90 12.56
C ALA A 72 0.81 2.14 12.15
N ALA A 73 1.42 2.51 11.02
CA ALA A 73 2.67 1.92 10.54
C ALA A 73 3.84 2.15 11.51
N VAL A 74 3.98 3.36 12.06
CA VAL A 74 4.96 3.68 13.12
C VAL A 74 4.55 3.18 14.51
N LYS A 75 3.40 2.51 14.62
CA LYS A 75 2.85 1.92 15.86
C LYS A 75 2.62 2.96 16.97
N SER A 76 2.14 4.15 16.61
CA SER A 76 1.87 5.23 17.57
C SER A 76 0.70 4.90 18.49
N THR A 77 1.00 4.45 19.72
CA THR A 77 -0.03 4.21 20.75
C THR A 77 -0.55 5.50 21.37
N GLU A 78 0.24 6.57 21.36
CA GLU A 78 -0.16 7.89 21.87
C GLU A 78 -1.17 8.60 20.96
N SER A 79 -1.20 8.27 19.66
CA SER A 79 -2.21 8.79 18.72
C SER A 79 -3.51 7.98 18.73
N LEU A 80 -3.57 6.85 19.45
CA LEU A 80 -4.68 5.90 19.36
C LEU A 80 -6.03 6.52 19.75
N ASP A 81 -6.06 7.38 20.76
CA ASP A 81 -7.31 8.02 21.20
C ASP A 81 -7.84 9.00 20.14
N LEU A 82 -6.95 9.78 19.50
CA LEU A 82 -7.30 10.63 18.36
C LEU A 82 -7.82 9.82 17.18
N ILE A 83 -7.13 8.73 16.83
CA ILE A 83 -7.54 7.86 15.71
C ILE A 83 -8.92 7.23 15.99
N ARG A 84 -9.22 6.81 17.23
CA ARG A 84 -10.55 6.31 17.62
C ARG A 84 -11.64 7.36 17.51
N GLU A 85 -11.34 8.58 17.93
CA GLU A 85 -12.26 9.71 17.78
C GLU A 85 -12.61 9.90 16.30
N TYR A 86 -11.61 9.90 15.42
CA TYR A 86 -11.79 10.16 14.00
C TYR A 86 -12.45 9.00 13.26
N ALA A 87 -12.19 7.75 13.66
CA ALA A 87 -12.90 6.58 13.17
C ALA A 87 -14.41 6.67 13.44
N SER A 88 -14.81 7.29 14.56
CA SER A 88 -16.20 7.38 15.00
C SER A 88 -16.91 8.68 14.59
N ASP A 89 -16.18 9.69 14.10
CA ASP A 89 -16.73 11.00 13.78
C ASP A 89 -17.37 11.02 12.39
N ALA A 90 -18.69 10.83 12.35
CA ALA A 90 -19.48 10.85 11.12
C ALA A 90 -19.44 12.18 10.34
N SER A 91 -18.93 13.27 10.93
CA SER A 91 -18.75 14.54 10.23
C SER A 91 -17.50 14.57 9.33
N LEU A 92 -16.54 13.66 9.57
CA LEU A 92 -15.32 13.56 8.78
C LEU A 92 -15.56 12.88 7.43
N PRO A 93 -14.73 13.20 6.41
CA PRO A 93 -14.75 12.52 5.12
C PRO A 93 -14.52 11.02 5.25
N ALA A 94 -15.23 10.23 4.43
CA ALA A 94 -15.26 8.77 4.56
C ALA A 94 -13.86 8.13 4.50
N VAL A 95 -13.00 8.62 3.61
CA VAL A 95 -11.63 8.11 3.44
C VAL A 95 -10.78 8.26 4.70
N VAL A 96 -10.95 9.35 5.46
CA VAL A 96 -10.24 9.58 6.73
C VAL A 96 -10.78 8.63 7.81
N ARG A 97 -12.11 8.53 7.94
CA ARG A 97 -12.74 7.65 8.94
C ARG A 97 -12.40 6.19 8.71
N GLU A 98 -12.58 5.70 7.48
CA GLU A 98 -12.32 4.32 7.09
C GLU A 98 -10.85 3.95 7.34
N THR A 99 -9.91 4.86 7.05
CA THR A 99 -8.49 4.63 7.35
C THR A 99 -8.21 4.62 8.84
N CYS A 100 -8.86 5.50 9.61
CA CYS A 100 -8.76 5.47 11.07
C CYS A 100 -9.33 4.16 11.66
N GLU A 101 -10.43 3.63 11.12
CA GLU A 101 -10.98 2.32 11.53
C GLU A 101 -9.94 1.19 11.30
N LEU A 102 -9.29 1.18 10.13
CA LEU A 102 -8.23 0.22 9.82
C LEU A 102 -6.99 0.41 10.73
N ALA A 103 -6.61 1.66 10.99
CA ALA A 103 -5.49 2.01 11.86
C ALA A 103 -5.72 1.59 13.32
N VAL A 104 -6.92 1.80 13.88
CA VAL A 104 -7.30 1.30 15.22
C VAL A 104 -7.13 -0.20 15.27
N ARG A 105 -7.69 -0.92 14.29
CA ARG A 105 -7.57 -2.38 14.22
C ARG A 105 -6.10 -2.83 14.16
N SER A 106 -5.29 -2.20 13.32
CA SER A 106 -3.85 -2.50 13.18
C SER A 106 -3.07 -2.30 14.47
N LEU A 107 -3.42 -1.29 15.27
CA LEU A 107 -2.78 -0.98 16.56
C LEU A 107 -3.28 -1.90 17.68
N GLU A 108 -4.52 -2.37 17.61
CA GLU A 108 -5.13 -3.25 18.63
C GLU A 108 -4.79 -4.73 18.41
N ASP A 109 -4.80 -5.23 17.17
CA ASP A 109 -4.43 -6.63 16.84
C ASP A 109 -2.99 -6.95 17.33
N LYS A 110 -2.11 -5.94 17.37
CA LYS A 110 -0.73 -6.07 17.89
C LYS A 110 -0.62 -6.16 19.42
N LYS A 111 -1.65 -5.75 20.18
CA LYS A 111 -1.67 -5.96 21.64
C LYS A 111 -1.90 -7.43 21.97
N GLU A 112 -2.70 -8.14 21.18
CA GLU A 112 -3.00 -9.55 21.39
C GLU A 112 -1.79 -10.46 21.10
N GLU A 113 -0.92 -10.09 20.16
CA GLU A 113 0.33 -10.83 19.89
C GLU A 113 1.43 -10.60 20.95
N GLN A 114 1.29 -9.58 21.80
CA GLN A 114 2.27 -9.22 22.84
C GLN A 114 1.91 -9.75 24.24
N GLU A 115 0.70 -10.29 24.44
CA GLU A 115 0.38 -11.02 25.67
C GLU A 115 1.01 -12.42 25.61
N PRO A 116 1.89 -12.82 26.54
CA PRO A 116 2.42 -14.17 26.57
C PRO A 116 1.26 -15.14 26.81
N SER A 117 1.07 -16.11 25.91
CA SER A 117 0.18 -17.22 26.21
C SER A 117 0.84 -18.05 27.33
N ASP A 118 0.17 -18.11 28.49
CA ASP A 118 0.55 -18.96 29.62
C ASP A 118 0.23 -20.45 29.32
N ALA A 119 0.78 -20.97 28.21
CA ALA A 119 0.63 -22.37 27.81
C ALA A 119 2.01 -23.03 27.64
N ASP A 120 2.43 -23.68 28.73
CA ASP A 120 3.42 -24.75 28.97
C ASP A 120 4.34 -25.26 27.81
N PRO A 121 5.64 -25.54 28.04
CA PRO A 121 6.61 -25.77 26.97
C PRO A 121 6.83 -27.25 26.57
N SER A 122 7.07 -27.44 25.27
CA SER A 122 7.81 -28.54 24.58
C SER A 122 7.12 -29.91 24.45
N PRO A 123 7.29 -30.66 23.31
CA PRO A 123 8.57 -31.31 22.91
C PRO A 123 8.73 -31.52 21.36
N PRO A 124 9.66 -32.37 20.85
CA PRO A 124 11.12 -32.39 20.99
C PRO A 124 11.84 -32.23 19.64
N ALA A 125 13.17 -32.05 19.70
CA ALA A 125 14.08 -32.03 18.55
C ALA A 125 14.06 -33.33 17.72
N ALA A 126 14.09 -33.18 16.39
CA ALA A 126 14.43 -34.26 15.46
C ALA A 126 15.24 -33.70 14.27
N ALA A 127 16.15 -34.55 13.79
CA ALA A 127 17.35 -34.24 13.02
C ALA A 127 17.11 -33.74 11.59
N ALA A 128 18.11 -32.99 11.11
CA ALA A 128 18.29 -32.58 9.74
C ALA A 128 18.52 -33.78 8.80
N ASP A 129 18.01 -33.67 7.57
CA ASP A 129 18.48 -34.45 6.44
C ASP A 129 18.74 -33.50 5.25
N GLU A 130 19.97 -33.55 4.76
CA GLU A 130 20.50 -32.76 3.65
C GLU A 130 20.37 -33.56 2.36
N SER A 131 19.43 -33.20 1.49
CA SER A 131 19.57 -33.41 0.04
C SER A 131 18.40 -32.77 -0.71
N ASP A 132 18.63 -31.66 -1.41
CA ASP A 132 18.69 -31.72 -2.88
C ASP A 132 19.18 -30.37 -3.42
N LYS A 133 20.31 -30.42 -4.10
CA LYS A 133 20.86 -29.31 -4.88
C LYS A 133 20.39 -29.52 -6.32
N ASP A 134 20.09 -28.41 -6.97
CA ASP A 134 19.99 -28.22 -8.43
C ASP A 134 18.57 -28.02 -8.96
N GLN A 135 18.21 -26.74 -9.07
CA GLN A 135 17.82 -26.10 -10.33
C GLN A 135 17.71 -24.59 -10.10
N ARG A 136 18.82 -23.87 -10.28
CA ARG A 136 18.84 -22.42 -10.44
C ARG A 136 18.79 -22.12 -11.93
N HIS A 137 17.65 -21.63 -12.41
CA HIS A 137 17.57 -20.99 -13.71
C HIS A 137 16.94 -19.61 -13.55
N GLN A 138 17.77 -18.62 -13.91
CA GLN A 138 17.56 -17.19 -14.09
C GLN A 138 16.14 -16.62 -13.97
N GLU A 139 15.96 -15.72 -12.98
CA GLU A 139 15.12 -14.52 -13.07
C GLU A 139 15.86 -13.33 -12.40
N GLU A 140 17.00 -12.92 -12.96
CA GLU A 140 17.77 -11.74 -12.50
C GLU A 140 17.84 -10.62 -13.57
N ALA A 141 16.86 -10.56 -14.48
CA ALA A 141 16.92 -9.69 -15.64
C ALA A 141 15.65 -8.87 -15.90
N THR A 142 15.15 -8.07 -14.94
CA THR A 142 14.12 -7.05 -15.25
C THR A 142 14.08 -5.84 -14.30
N GLN A 143 15.22 -5.36 -13.80
CA GLN A 143 15.30 -4.13 -12.97
C GLN A 143 15.91 -2.92 -13.68
N ARG A 144 16.27 -3.03 -14.96
CA ARG A 144 16.69 -1.89 -15.77
C ARG A 144 15.47 -1.37 -16.54
N GLY A 145 14.87 -0.30 -16.05
CA GLY A 145 13.78 0.42 -16.73
C GLY A 145 12.48 0.62 -15.92
N LYS A 146 12.43 0.20 -14.65
CA LYS A 146 11.25 0.41 -13.80
C LYS A 146 11.38 1.75 -13.06
N GLY A 147 10.43 2.66 -13.27
CA GLY A 147 10.45 4.04 -12.78
C GLY A 147 10.55 4.22 -11.26
N TRP A 148 10.69 5.45 -10.80
CA TRP A 148 10.87 5.78 -9.37
C TRP A 148 9.54 5.87 -8.61
N THR A 149 8.62 4.92 -8.83
CA THR A 149 7.32 4.86 -8.14
C THR A 149 7.44 4.12 -6.81
N LEU A 150 6.66 4.53 -5.81
CA LEU A 150 6.70 3.95 -4.45
C LEU A 150 6.17 2.51 -4.37
N HIS A 151 5.51 2.07 -5.44
CA HIS A 151 5.06 0.72 -5.72
C HIS A 151 6.21 -0.28 -5.93
N ASN A 152 7.37 0.19 -6.37
CA ASN A 152 8.50 -0.69 -6.66
C ASN A 152 9.15 -1.18 -5.35
N PRO A 153 9.35 -2.50 -5.19
CA PRO A 153 10.00 -3.03 -4.00
C PRO A 153 11.43 -2.48 -3.88
N VAL A 154 11.77 -1.94 -2.72
CA VAL A 154 13.13 -1.49 -2.40
C VAL A 154 13.96 -2.75 -2.11
N GLY A 155 14.51 -3.39 -3.15
CA GLY A 155 15.44 -4.52 -3.07
C GLY A 155 14.93 -5.74 -2.28
N ALA A 156 14.72 -6.87 -2.95
CA ALA A 156 14.39 -8.11 -2.24
C ALA A 156 15.51 -8.46 -1.24
N PRO A 157 15.20 -8.88 0.01
CA PRO A 157 16.17 -9.61 0.79
C PRO A 157 16.59 -10.84 -0.04
N SER A 158 17.89 -11.10 -0.09
CA SER A 158 18.48 -12.25 -0.78
C SER A 158 17.67 -13.50 -0.47
N ALA A 159 17.17 -14.18 -1.52
CA ALA A 159 16.41 -15.42 -1.42
C ALA A 159 17.32 -16.55 -0.89
N ALA A 160 17.52 -16.56 0.42
CA ALA A 160 18.16 -17.63 1.16
C ALA A 160 17.39 -17.82 2.47
N GLY A 161 16.37 -18.67 2.43
CA GLY A 161 15.55 -19.02 3.59
C GLY A 161 14.42 -18.03 3.86
N ALA A 162 13.40 -18.01 3.01
CA ALA A 162 12.20 -17.23 3.26
C ALA A 162 11.40 -17.86 4.43
N ASP A 163 11.53 -17.28 5.61
CA ASP A 163 10.47 -17.35 6.61
C ASP A 163 9.22 -16.72 6.00
N SER A 164 8.12 -17.47 5.93
CA SER A 164 6.83 -17.04 5.33
C SER A 164 6.10 -15.97 6.16
N SER A 165 6.80 -15.39 7.14
CA SER A 165 6.30 -14.43 8.12
C SER A 165 6.36 -12.98 7.66
N VAL A 166 7.11 -12.67 6.60
CA VAL A 166 7.28 -11.30 6.07
C VAL A 166 6.62 -11.22 4.69
N SER A 167 5.87 -10.14 4.45
CA SER A 167 5.30 -9.84 3.14
C SER A 167 6.39 -9.97 2.06
N PRO A 168 6.11 -10.58 0.89
CA PRO A 168 7.06 -10.59 -0.22
C PRO A 168 7.32 -9.18 -0.78
N TYR A 169 6.54 -8.20 -0.34
CA TYR A 169 6.70 -6.79 -0.64
C TYR A 169 7.35 -6.08 0.54
N ASN A 170 8.31 -5.21 0.27
CA ASN A 170 9.01 -4.44 1.28
C ASN A 170 8.17 -3.24 1.76
N THR A 171 6.90 -3.45 2.09
CA THR A 171 5.95 -2.44 2.58
C THR A 171 5.38 -2.82 3.94
N VAL A 172 5.11 -1.82 4.77
CA VAL A 172 4.26 -1.95 5.95
C VAL A 172 2.82 -1.76 5.45
N ASP A 173 2.07 -2.86 5.41
CA ASP A 173 0.68 -2.85 4.97
C ASP A 173 -0.25 -2.32 6.10
N PRO A 174 -1.38 -1.66 5.76
CA PRO A 174 -2.34 -1.14 6.73
C PRO A 174 -2.84 -2.18 7.74
N LEU A 175 -3.05 -3.43 7.27
CA LEU A 175 -3.45 -4.56 8.09
C LEU A 175 -2.55 -5.77 7.87
N ALA A 176 -2.26 -6.48 8.96
CA ALA A 176 -1.54 -7.75 8.90
C ALA A 176 -2.38 -8.80 8.16
N THR A 177 -1.76 -9.52 7.23
CA THR A 177 -2.40 -10.66 6.55
C THR A 177 -2.25 -11.92 7.39
N LYS A 178 -3.33 -12.70 7.55
CA LYS A 178 -3.24 -14.01 8.21
C LYS A 178 -2.26 -14.94 7.49
N LYS A 179 -1.51 -15.71 8.28
CA LYS A 179 -0.55 -16.69 7.77
C LYS A 179 -1.27 -17.92 7.21
N GLY A 180 -0.65 -18.58 6.22
CA GLY A 180 -1.05 -19.92 5.78
C GLY A 180 -2.00 -19.98 4.57
N TYR A 181 -2.33 -18.85 3.95
CA TYR A 181 -3.05 -18.87 2.66
C TYR A 181 -2.23 -19.58 1.57
N ARG A 182 -2.94 -20.30 0.70
CA ARG A 182 -2.40 -21.04 -0.44
C ARG A 182 -3.16 -20.66 -1.71
N LYS A 183 -2.61 -21.00 -2.87
CA LYS A 183 -3.25 -20.71 -4.18
C LYS A 183 -4.68 -21.26 -4.31
N GLN A 184 -4.99 -22.35 -3.61
CA GLN A 184 -6.34 -22.93 -3.57
C GLN A 184 -7.38 -22.03 -2.87
N ASP A 185 -6.93 -21.06 -2.07
CA ASP A 185 -7.80 -20.15 -1.31
C ASP A 185 -8.19 -18.91 -2.12
N ILE A 186 -7.54 -18.67 -3.28
CA ILE A 186 -7.83 -17.55 -4.19
C ILE A 186 -9.33 -17.39 -4.49
N PRO A 187 -10.11 -18.46 -4.81
CA PRO A 187 -11.53 -18.31 -5.06
C PRO A 187 -12.33 -17.77 -3.86
N ALA A 188 -11.97 -18.19 -2.64
CA ALA A 188 -12.63 -17.70 -1.42
C ALA A 188 -12.25 -16.25 -1.12
N LEU A 189 -10.96 -15.91 -1.24
CA LEU A 189 -10.47 -14.54 -1.07
C LEU A 189 -11.09 -13.58 -2.09
N ARG A 190 -11.21 -14.00 -3.36
CA ARG A 190 -11.91 -13.27 -4.41
C ARG A 190 -13.38 -13.03 -4.05
N GLN A 191 -14.07 -14.04 -3.53
CA GLN A 191 -15.47 -13.91 -3.13
C GLN A 191 -15.65 -12.84 -2.05
N THR A 192 -14.77 -12.83 -1.05
CA THR A 192 -14.76 -11.81 0.01
C THR A 192 -14.44 -10.42 -0.53
N LEU A 193 -13.44 -10.32 -1.42
CA LEU A 193 -13.01 -9.05 -2.02
C LEU A 193 -14.15 -8.38 -2.82
N LEU A 194 -14.93 -9.18 -3.56
CA LEU A 194 -16.03 -8.73 -4.42
C LEU A 194 -17.38 -8.59 -3.69
N ASP A 195 -17.47 -9.01 -2.43
CA ASP A 195 -18.70 -8.90 -1.65
C ASP A 195 -18.86 -7.49 -1.09
N HIS A 196 -19.80 -6.71 -1.64
CA HIS A 196 -20.08 -5.35 -1.17
C HIS A 196 -20.62 -5.27 0.26
N THR A 197 -21.03 -6.39 0.86
CA THR A 197 -21.49 -6.45 2.26
C THR A 197 -20.37 -6.82 3.24
N SER A 198 -19.22 -7.28 2.74
CA SER A 198 -18.08 -7.63 3.58
C SER A 198 -17.47 -6.37 4.22
N PRO A 199 -17.08 -6.45 5.51
CA PRO A 199 -16.49 -5.32 6.20
C PRO A 199 -15.12 -4.97 5.59
N LEU A 200 -14.77 -3.68 5.63
CA LEU A 200 -13.59 -3.14 4.93
C LEU A 200 -12.30 -3.85 5.33
N TRP A 201 -12.09 -4.10 6.63
CA TRP A 201 -10.89 -4.80 7.14
C TRP A 201 -10.73 -6.20 6.54
N LEU A 202 -11.83 -6.91 6.29
CA LEU A 202 -11.79 -8.27 5.74
C LEU A 202 -11.50 -8.24 4.23
N LYS A 203 -11.96 -7.20 3.54
CA LYS A 203 -11.58 -6.93 2.15
C LYS A 203 -10.08 -6.63 2.05
N TYR A 204 -9.53 -5.81 2.95
CA TYR A 204 -8.10 -5.52 3.03
C TYR A 204 -7.27 -6.78 3.32
N GLU A 205 -7.67 -7.61 4.29
CA GLU A 205 -7.03 -8.90 4.55
C GLU A 205 -7.01 -9.78 3.29
N SER A 206 -8.14 -9.83 2.57
CA SER A 206 -8.25 -10.61 1.33
C SER A 206 -7.40 -10.05 0.21
N LEU A 207 -7.34 -8.73 0.09
CA LEU A 207 -6.56 -8.01 -0.90
C LEU A 207 -5.06 -8.31 -0.76
N PHE A 208 -4.50 -8.15 0.43
CA PHE A 208 -3.09 -8.42 0.68
C PHE A 208 -2.75 -9.91 0.60
N ALA A 209 -3.66 -10.80 1.00
CA ALA A 209 -3.51 -12.23 0.74
C ALA A 209 -3.41 -12.54 -0.76
N LEU A 210 -4.30 -11.96 -1.58
CA LEU A 210 -4.27 -12.12 -3.04
C LEU A 210 -2.97 -11.56 -3.65
N ARG A 211 -2.53 -10.37 -3.22
CA ARG A 211 -1.25 -9.79 -3.63
C ARG A 211 -0.08 -10.74 -3.37
N ASN A 212 -0.03 -11.30 -2.17
CA ASN A 212 1.07 -12.17 -1.73
C ASN A 212 1.04 -13.54 -2.44
N LEU A 213 -0.15 -14.06 -2.77
CA LEU A 213 -0.31 -15.30 -3.53
C LEU A 213 0.06 -15.14 -5.01
N GLY A 214 -0.22 -13.97 -5.59
CA GLY A 214 0.05 -13.64 -6.97
C GLY A 214 -0.64 -14.56 -8.00
N GLY A 215 -0.18 -14.47 -9.24
CA GLY A 215 -0.72 -15.24 -10.36
C GLY A 215 -2.00 -14.64 -10.96
N SER A 216 -2.36 -15.10 -12.15
CA SER A 216 -3.44 -14.52 -12.96
C SER A 216 -4.79 -14.50 -12.27
N GLY A 217 -5.14 -15.53 -11.50
CA GLY A 217 -6.38 -15.57 -10.72
C GLY A 217 -6.46 -14.50 -9.63
N ALA A 218 -5.32 -14.16 -9.00
CA ALA A 218 -5.28 -13.08 -8.02
C ALA A 218 -5.34 -11.71 -8.70
N VAL A 219 -4.60 -11.52 -9.80
CA VAL A 219 -4.64 -10.28 -10.59
C VAL A 219 -6.04 -10.01 -11.12
N GLU A 220 -6.73 -11.04 -11.63
CA GLU A 220 -8.13 -10.93 -12.08
C GLU A 220 -9.04 -10.49 -10.95
N ALA A 221 -8.95 -11.12 -9.77
CA ALA A 221 -9.79 -10.81 -8.63
C ALA A 221 -9.65 -9.33 -8.21
N VAL A 222 -8.41 -8.85 -8.10
CA VAL A 222 -8.11 -7.46 -7.70
C VAL A 222 -8.53 -6.48 -8.79
N SER A 223 -8.24 -6.79 -10.06
CA SER A 223 -8.65 -5.96 -11.21
C SER A 223 -10.17 -5.82 -11.30
N ARG A 224 -10.88 -6.94 -11.09
CA ARG A 224 -12.35 -6.97 -11.07
C ARG A 224 -12.92 -6.14 -9.92
N ALA A 225 -12.33 -6.24 -8.73
CA ALA A 225 -12.76 -5.44 -7.59
C ALA A 225 -12.56 -3.94 -7.82
N LEU A 226 -11.46 -3.53 -8.47
CA LEU A 226 -11.21 -2.13 -8.82
C LEU A 226 -12.33 -1.57 -9.71
N THR A 227 -12.77 -2.36 -10.71
CA THR A 227 -13.79 -1.90 -11.66
C THR A 227 -15.23 -2.05 -11.17
N ASP A 228 -15.49 -2.91 -10.18
CA ASP A 228 -16.84 -3.23 -9.69
C ASP A 228 -17.20 -2.52 -8.38
N ASP A 229 -16.23 -2.25 -7.49
CA ASP A 229 -16.53 -1.59 -6.24
C ASP A 229 -17.05 -0.17 -6.46
N ARG A 230 -18.10 0.22 -5.73
CA ARG A 230 -18.61 1.60 -5.69
C ARG A 230 -18.82 2.07 -4.24
N THR A 231 -18.28 1.32 -3.28
CA THR A 231 -18.60 1.49 -1.86
C THR A 231 -17.59 2.37 -1.13
N SER A 232 -16.31 2.28 -1.49
CA SER A 232 -15.24 3.02 -0.81
C SER A 232 -14.17 3.47 -1.80
N ALA A 233 -13.94 4.79 -1.86
CA ALA A 233 -12.86 5.37 -2.66
C ALA A 233 -11.49 4.94 -2.11
N LEU A 234 -11.37 4.84 -0.78
CA LEU A 234 -10.18 4.34 -0.10
C LEU A 234 -9.86 2.89 -0.50
N PHE A 235 -10.88 2.03 -0.59
CA PHE A 235 -10.66 0.64 -1.02
C PHE A 235 -10.21 0.56 -2.49
N ARG A 236 -10.78 1.38 -3.37
CA ARG A 236 -10.37 1.44 -4.79
C ARG A 236 -8.96 2.00 -4.98
N HIS A 237 -8.58 2.99 -4.17
CA HIS A 237 -7.20 3.43 -4.04
C HIS A 237 -6.28 2.25 -3.70
N GLU A 238 -6.59 1.50 -2.63
CA GLU A 238 -5.74 0.38 -2.21
C GLU A 238 -5.66 -0.75 -3.25
N LEU A 239 -6.77 -1.02 -3.94
CA LEU A 239 -6.80 -1.98 -5.06
C LEU A 239 -5.84 -1.57 -6.18
N ALA A 240 -5.83 -0.29 -6.56
CA ALA A 240 -4.91 0.24 -7.56
C ALA A 240 -3.46 0.17 -7.09
N PHE A 241 -3.18 0.54 -5.84
CA PHE A 241 -1.86 0.44 -5.22
C PHE A 241 -1.32 -0.99 -5.30
N VAL A 242 -2.14 -1.97 -4.88
CA VAL A 242 -1.78 -3.39 -4.91
C VAL A 242 -1.55 -3.89 -6.33
N LEU A 243 -2.35 -3.49 -7.32
CA LEU A 243 -2.10 -3.85 -8.72
C LEU A 243 -0.78 -3.28 -9.24
N GLY A 244 -0.43 -2.05 -8.83
CA GLY A 244 0.86 -1.45 -9.13
C GLY A 244 2.03 -2.19 -8.49
N GLN A 245 1.85 -2.74 -7.27
CA GLN A 245 2.84 -3.63 -6.64
C GLN A 245 2.96 -4.96 -7.39
N MET A 246 1.84 -5.56 -7.82
CA MET A 246 1.81 -6.83 -8.54
C MET A 246 2.42 -6.73 -9.95
N GLN A 247 2.47 -5.53 -10.54
CA GLN A 247 3.11 -5.21 -11.82
C GLN A 247 2.72 -6.13 -13.00
N SER A 248 1.50 -6.68 -12.99
CA SER A 248 1.02 -7.54 -14.07
C SER A 248 0.39 -6.71 -15.19
N GLU A 249 0.78 -6.94 -16.44
CA GLU A 249 0.12 -6.29 -17.59
C GLU A 249 -1.37 -6.65 -17.70
N ASP A 250 -1.79 -7.79 -17.15
CA ASP A 250 -3.20 -8.23 -17.13
C ASP A 250 -4.11 -7.24 -16.38
N SER A 251 -3.57 -6.36 -15.52
CA SER A 251 -4.34 -5.36 -14.78
C SER A 251 -4.45 -4.00 -15.50
N VAL A 252 -3.70 -3.79 -16.58
CA VAL A 252 -3.60 -2.49 -17.27
C VAL A 252 -4.98 -2.00 -17.71
N SER A 253 -5.79 -2.88 -18.28
CA SER A 253 -7.15 -2.51 -18.73
C SER A 253 -8.01 -1.95 -17.59
N ALA A 254 -7.98 -2.58 -16.40
CA ALA A 254 -8.73 -2.12 -15.24
C ALA A 254 -8.18 -0.79 -14.69
N LEU A 255 -6.86 -0.62 -14.66
CA LEU A 255 -6.22 0.62 -14.21
C LEU A 255 -6.47 1.78 -15.18
N VAL A 256 -6.44 1.54 -16.49
CA VAL A 256 -6.81 2.52 -17.52
C VAL A 256 -8.26 2.93 -17.40
N GLN A 257 -9.16 1.97 -17.11
CA GLN A 257 -10.57 2.26 -16.84
C GLN A 257 -10.72 3.16 -15.60
N CYS A 258 -10.02 2.86 -14.50
CA CYS A 258 -10.05 3.67 -13.28
C CYS A 258 -9.53 5.10 -13.54
N LEU A 259 -8.35 5.25 -14.14
CA LEU A 259 -7.75 6.56 -14.46
C LEU A 259 -8.67 7.41 -15.35
N GLY A 260 -9.28 6.80 -16.36
CA GLY A 260 -10.13 7.47 -17.34
C GLY A 260 -11.57 7.74 -16.91
N ASP A 261 -12.01 7.26 -15.75
CA ASP A 261 -13.35 7.49 -15.25
C ASP A 261 -13.43 8.87 -14.56
N ALA A 262 -14.02 9.85 -15.24
CA ALA A 262 -14.22 11.20 -14.70
C ALA A 262 -15.20 11.26 -13.50
N SER A 263 -15.95 10.18 -13.24
CA SER A 263 -16.82 10.06 -12.06
C SER A 263 -16.11 9.37 -10.88
N GLU A 264 -14.91 8.83 -11.10
CA GLU A 264 -14.11 8.22 -10.05
C GLU A 264 -13.47 9.29 -9.15
N HIS A 265 -13.32 8.95 -7.87
CA HIS A 265 -12.68 9.79 -6.89
C HIS A 265 -11.20 10.04 -7.26
N PRO A 266 -10.69 11.28 -7.19
CA PRO A 266 -9.31 11.61 -7.57
C PRO A 266 -8.24 10.74 -6.90
N MET A 267 -8.50 10.31 -5.65
CA MET A 267 -7.68 9.36 -4.89
C MET A 267 -7.42 8.04 -5.65
N ALA A 268 -8.47 7.36 -6.11
CA ALA A 268 -8.30 6.11 -6.84
C ALA A 268 -7.67 6.33 -8.23
N ARG A 269 -7.98 7.47 -8.87
CA ARG A 269 -7.44 7.83 -10.19
C ARG A 269 -5.93 8.10 -10.15
N HIS A 270 -5.43 8.83 -9.14
CA HIS A 270 -3.99 9.08 -9.01
C HIS A 270 -3.24 7.78 -8.75
N GLU A 271 -3.81 6.90 -7.93
CA GLU A 271 -3.18 5.64 -7.58
C GLU A 271 -3.11 4.71 -8.80
N ALA A 272 -4.18 4.69 -9.62
CA ALA A 272 -4.16 4.02 -10.90
C ALA A 272 -3.09 4.59 -11.85
N ALA A 273 -2.87 5.91 -11.88
CA ALA A 273 -1.79 6.51 -12.67
C ALA A 273 -0.40 6.08 -12.19
N LEU A 274 -0.15 6.07 -10.87
CA LEU A 274 1.13 5.61 -10.32
C LEU A 274 1.36 4.11 -10.58
N ALA A 275 0.32 3.28 -10.46
CA ALA A 275 0.36 1.86 -10.76
C ALA A 275 0.65 1.59 -12.25
N LEU A 276 0.03 2.34 -13.17
CA LEU A 276 0.32 2.28 -14.60
C LEU A 276 1.78 2.65 -14.89
N GLY A 277 2.30 3.69 -14.23
CA GLY A 277 3.72 4.07 -14.32
C GLY A 277 4.67 2.99 -13.78
N ALA A 278 4.25 2.26 -12.73
CA ALA A 278 4.99 1.13 -12.20
C ALA A 278 5.00 -0.07 -13.16
N ILE A 279 3.93 -0.31 -13.91
CA ILE A 279 3.84 -1.39 -14.91
C ILE A 279 4.65 -1.05 -16.17
N GLY A 280 4.53 0.17 -16.69
CA GLY A 280 5.34 0.66 -17.80
C GLY A 280 5.08 -0.03 -19.16
N SER A 281 3.94 -0.68 -19.36
CA SER A 281 3.57 -1.24 -20.66
C SER A 281 3.23 -0.11 -21.65
N LYS A 282 3.28 -0.39 -22.96
CA LYS A 282 2.95 0.62 -23.98
C LYS A 282 1.54 1.20 -23.82
N GLU A 283 0.57 0.35 -23.45
CA GLU A 283 -0.80 0.79 -23.19
C GLU A 283 -0.88 1.66 -21.93
N ALA A 284 -0.13 1.31 -20.88
CA ALA A 284 -0.06 2.10 -19.66
C ALA A 284 0.54 3.48 -19.92
N ILE A 285 1.69 3.57 -20.61
CA ILE A 285 2.32 4.84 -20.98
C ILE A 285 1.37 5.71 -21.80
N HIS A 286 0.71 5.13 -22.82
CA HIS A 286 -0.25 5.88 -23.61
C HIS A 286 -1.46 6.39 -22.79
N ALA A 287 -1.90 5.63 -21.79
CA ALA A 287 -2.95 6.08 -20.89
C ALA A 287 -2.50 7.26 -20.02
N LEU A 288 -1.27 7.26 -19.51
CA LEU A 288 -0.71 8.38 -18.74
C LEU A 288 -0.56 9.64 -19.58
N GLU A 289 -0.03 9.53 -20.81
CA GLU A 289 0.11 10.65 -21.74
C GLU A 289 -1.21 11.39 -21.99
N ARG A 290 -2.34 10.66 -22.01
CA ARG A 290 -3.66 11.27 -22.22
C ARG A 290 -4.18 12.08 -21.02
N HIS A 291 -3.60 11.90 -19.83
CA HIS A 291 -4.07 12.49 -18.58
C HIS A 291 -3.05 13.43 -17.92
N VAL A 292 -1.96 13.79 -18.60
CA VAL A 292 -0.99 14.77 -18.06
C VAL A 292 -1.56 16.19 -17.91
N GLU A 293 -2.68 16.49 -18.56
CA GLU A 293 -3.43 17.74 -18.43
C GLU A 293 -4.79 17.53 -17.73
N ASP A 294 -4.93 16.48 -16.92
CA ASP A 294 -6.16 16.23 -16.16
C ASP A 294 -6.54 17.44 -15.28
N PRO A 295 -7.83 17.83 -15.21
CA PRO A 295 -8.27 18.94 -14.36
C PRO A 295 -7.99 18.70 -12.88
N GLU A 296 -7.93 17.44 -12.44
CA GLU A 296 -7.51 17.10 -11.08
C GLU A 296 -5.98 17.13 -11.00
N LEU A 297 -5.45 18.10 -10.26
CA LEU A 297 -4.00 18.31 -10.15
C LEU A 297 -3.28 17.05 -9.64
N VAL A 298 -3.85 16.33 -8.69
CA VAL A 298 -3.26 15.08 -8.18
C VAL A 298 -3.12 14.01 -9.26
N VAL A 299 -4.09 13.93 -10.19
CA VAL A 299 -4.08 12.94 -11.28
C VAL A 299 -3.03 13.32 -12.32
N SER A 300 -2.99 14.59 -12.74
CA SER A 300 -1.99 15.08 -13.70
C SER A 300 -0.58 14.99 -13.14
N GLU A 301 -0.35 15.36 -11.88
CA GLU A 301 0.94 15.21 -11.19
C GLU A 301 1.36 13.73 -11.13
N SER A 302 0.45 12.81 -10.80
CA SER A 302 0.74 11.37 -10.78
C SER A 302 1.06 10.80 -12.16
N CYS A 303 0.39 11.27 -13.22
CA CYS A 303 0.72 10.87 -14.59
C CYS A 303 2.13 11.33 -14.99
N LEU A 304 2.50 12.57 -14.65
CA LEU A 304 3.86 13.08 -14.88
C LEU A 304 4.90 12.28 -14.10
N VAL A 305 4.61 11.89 -12.85
CA VAL A 305 5.48 11.02 -12.06
C VAL A 305 5.64 9.65 -12.71
N GLY A 306 4.54 9.04 -13.18
CA GLY A 306 4.56 7.74 -13.86
C GLY A 306 5.40 7.75 -15.14
N LEU A 307 5.34 8.84 -15.91
CA LEU A 307 6.13 9.03 -17.14
C LEU A 307 7.62 9.32 -16.87
N ALA A 308 7.95 9.98 -15.75
CA ALA A 308 9.33 10.33 -15.39
C ALA A 308 10.24 9.12 -15.04
N GLY A 309 9.73 7.89 -15.16
CA GLY A 309 10.47 6.65 -14.98
C GLY A 309 11.31 6.20 -16.17
N GLU A 310 11.16 6.83 -17.35
CA GLU A 310 11.79 6.38 -18.61
C GLU A 310 13.16 7.01 -18.92
N ASP A 311 13.61 8.01 -18.15
CA ASP A 311 14.89 8.73 -18.31
C ASP A 311 15.98 8.31 -17.31
#